data_AF-A0A1X9Z732-F1
#
_entry.id   AF-A0A1X9Z732-F1
#
_cell.length_a   1.000
_cell.length_b   1.000
_cell.length_c   1.000
_cell.angle_alpha   90.00
_cell.angle_beta   90.00
_cell.angle_gamma   90.00
#
_symmetry.space_group_name_H-M   'P 1'
#
loop_
_entity.id
_entity.type
_entity.pdbx_description
1 polymer ?
#
loop_
_entity_poly.entity_id
_entity_poly.type
_entity_poly.pdbx_seq_one_letter_code
_entity_poly.pdbx_strand_id
1 'polypeptide(L)'
;MTKTRREIIDEKNRHFSYVGDATSNGIIWGQYERLVDFIFETYSNTTRRYDEISLPLLNTISHGIELAIKENMAFFNQYSEKETTTKFENITALMKSHDLTELAKELKVAYNRVHKKLRVDPAEKELFNQYFQKLEKLLKILNRSAETFRYSHKIGKTGDIIKPSIDRTKTIDFLELKELYREVRDLFIGAPNSIGRYTDFVDYQKAHPEFKRGKGYLRLQRLHYTDWYFNDLLRTVEEEYKWKKIREFVYFDPETKENYEFTHWDNDIYVIAVDR
;
A
#
# COMPACT_ATOMS: atom_id res chain seq x y z
N MET A 1 31.71 -32.93 12.18
CA MET A 1 30.69 -33.35 11.19
C MET A 1 30.97 -32.62 9.89
N THR A 2 31.10 -33.33 8.78
CA THR A 2 31.42 -32.75 7.45
C THR A 2 30.11 -32.46 6.73
N LYS A 3 29.85 -31.20 6.36
CA LYS A 3 28.66 -30.81 5.57
C LYS A 3 28.62 -31.58 4.25
N THR A 4 27.44 -32.02 3.86
CA THR A 4 27.17 -32.67 2.57
C THR A 4 27.34 -31.67 1.42
N ARG A 5 27.62 -32.16 0.20
CA ARG A 5 27.75 -31.32 -1.00
C ARG A 5 26.51 -30.48 -1.29
N ARG A 6 25.32 -31.00 -0.95
CA ARG A 6 24.04 -30.27 -1.08
C ARG A 6 23.96 -29.11 -0.09
N GLU A 7 24.33 -29.33 1.17
CA GLU A 7 24.39 -28.25 2.17
C GLU A 7 25.39 -27.16 1.79
N ILE A 8 26.51 -27.51 1.16
CA ILE A 8 27.51 -26.54 0.65
C ILE A 8 26.94 -25.74 -0.53
N ILE A 9 26.22 -26.37 -1.46
CA ILE A 9 25.57 -25.68 -2.59
C ILE A 9 24.47 -24.76 -2.09
N ASP A 10 23.64 -25.22 -1.16
CA ASP A 10 22.56 -24.42 -0.56
C ASP A 10 23.10 -23.25 0.25
N GLU A 11 24.19 -23.43 1.01
CA GLU A 11 24.88 -22.36 1.73
C GLU A 11 25.48 -21.34 0.75
N LYS A 12 26.17 -21.81 -0.29
CA LYS A 12 26.73 -20.94 -1.32
C LYS A 12 25.64 -20.14 -2.03
N ASN A 13 24.52 -20.75 -2.38
CA ASN A 13 23.40 -20.10 -3.06
C ASN A 13 22.76 -18.98 -2.20
N ARG A 14 22.76 -19.10 -0.87
CA ARG A 14 22.28 -18.02 0.04
C ARG A 14 23.13 -16.74 -0.02
N HIS A 15 24.34 -16.81 -0.55
CA HIS A 15 25.25 -15.67 -0.68
C HIS A 15 25.25 -15.03 -2.09
N PHE A 16 24.48 -15.55 -3.04
CA PHE A 16 24.26 -14.94 -4.35
C PHE A 16 22.90 -14.26 -4.39
N SER A 17 22.84 -13.06 -4.97
CA SER A 17 21.59 -12.30 -5.14
C SER A 17 21.55 -11.61 -6.50
N TYR A 18 20.39 -11.65 -7.15
CA TYR A 18 20.10 -10.96 -8.40
C TYR A 18 19.53 -9.57 -8.11
N VAL A 19 20.43 -8.62 -7.83
CA VAL A 19 20.07 -7.24 -7.42
C VAL A 19 19.27 -6.46 -8.47
N GLY A 20 19.33 -6.86 -9.75
CA GLY A 20 18.61 -6.21 -10.85
C GLY A 20 17.12 -6.52 -10.92
N ASP A 21 16.63 -7.51 -10.17
CA ASP A 21 15.22 -7.95 -10.24
C ASP A 21 14.25 -7.02 -9.47
N ALA A 22 14.78 -6.01 -8.78
CA ALA A 22 13.98 -5.00 -8.10
C ALA A 22 13.50 -3.92 -9.09
N THR A 23 12.33 -4.16 -9.71
CA THR A 23 11.80 -3.33 -10.81
C THR A 23 10.80 -2.27 -10.39
N SER A 24 10.41 -2.18 -9.12
CA SER A 24 9.47 -1.17 -8.60
C SER A 24 9.82 -0.68 -7.20
N ASN A 25 9.29 0.48 -6.81
CA ASN A 25 9.44 0.98 -5.44
C ASN A 25 8.77 0.04 -4.44
N GLY A 26 7.66 -0.61 -4.81
CA GLY A 26 7.00 -1.64 -4.00
C GLY A 26 7.92 -2.82 -3.66
N ILE A 27 8.66 -3.35 -4.64
CA ILE A 27 9.61 -4.46 -4.40
C ILE A 27 10.73 -4.01 -3.46
N ILE A 28 11.30 -2.83 -3.69
CA ILE A 28 12.38 -2.28 -2.87
C ILE A 28 11.86 -2.00 -1.45
N TRP A 29 10.68 -1.40 -1.31
CA TRP A 29 10.03 -1.20 -0.01
C TRP A 29 9.87 -2.50 0.76
N GLY A 30 9.42 -3.59 0.12
CA GLY A 30 9.33 -4.90 0.76
C GLY A 30 10.68 -5.44 1.25
N GLN A 31 11.80 -5.09 0.60
CA GLN A 31 13.14 -5.42 1.11
C GLN A 31 13.50 -4.60 2.35
N TYR A 32 13.19 -3.30 2.36
CA TYR A 32 13.37 -2.44 3.53
C TYR A 32 12.53 -2.89 4.72
N GLU A 33 11.28 -3.29 4.48
CA GLU A 33 10.37 -3.78 5.52
C GLU A 33 10.92 -5.05 6.19
N ARG A 34 11.31 -6.06 5.40
CA ARG A 34 11.98 -7.26 5.92
C ARG A 34 13.27 -6.95 6.68
N LEU A 35 14.06 -5.97 6.24
CA LEU A 35 15.27 -5.56 6.93
C LEU A 35 14.96 -4.91 8.29
N VAL A 36 13.95 -4.06 8.37
CA VAL A 36 13.51 -3.42 9.62
C VAL A 36 13.01 -4.47 10.60
N ASP A 37 12.16 -5.40 10.14
CA ASP A 37 11.65 -6.50 10.96
C ASP A 37 12.79 -7.37 11.48
N PHE A 38 13.72 -7.78 10.61
CA PHE A 38 14.91 -8.54 11.00
C PHE A 38 15.74 -7.81 12.07
N ILE A 39 15.94 -6.49 11.94
CA ILE A 39 16.69 -5.71 12.93
C ILE A 39 15.94 -5.71 14.27
N PHE A 40 14.65 -5.39 14.29
CA PHE A 40 13.90 -5.35 15.55
C PHE A 40 13.79 -6.72 16.23
N GLU A 41 13.66 -7.80 15.47
CA GLU A 41 13.62 -9.17 15.99
C GLU A 41 14.99 -9.62 16.51
N THR A 42 16.05 -9.41 15.74
CA THR A 42 17.37 -9.91 16.11
C THR A 42 18.01 -9.06 17.20
N TYR A 43 17.94 -7.73 17.07
CA TYR A 43 18.64 -6.81 17.96
C TYR A 43 18.03 -6.77 19.36
N SER A 44 16.71 -6.95 19.48
CA SER A 44 16.00 -7.06 20.76
C SER A 44 16.39 -8.29 21.58
N ASN A 45 16.94 -9.32 20.94
CA ASN A 45 17.45 -10.53 21.60
C ASN A 45 18.92 -10.40 22.06
N THR A 46 19.55 -9.25 21.87
CA THR A 46 20.93 -8.98 22.30
C THR A 46 20.96 -8.14 23.57
N THR A 47 22.13 -8.04 24.22
CA THR A 47 22.36 -7.10 25.33
C THR A 47 22.75 -5.69 24.86
N ARG A 48 22.77 -5.45 23.54
CA ARG A 48 23.21 -4.17 22.96
C ARG A 48 22.10 -3.14 23.01
N ARG A 49 22.49 -1.87 23.02
CA ARG A 49 21.55 -0.75 23.00
C ARG A 49 21.32 -0.28 21.56
N TYR A 50 20.11 0.21 21.28
CA TYR A 50 19.74 0.69 19.94
C TYR A 50 20.49 1.96 19.52
N ASP A 51 21.13 2.68 20.45
CA ASP A 51 21.97 3.83 20.14
C ASP A 51 23.14 3.48 19.20
N GLU A 52 23.71 2.28 19.34
CA GLU A 52 24.76 1.72 18.47
C GLU A 52 24.37 1.65 16.98
N ILE A 53 23.07 1.51 16.67
CA ILE A 53 22.55 1.35 15.29
C ILE A 53 21.43 2.35 14.95
N SER A 54 21.22 3.36 15.80
CA SER A 54 20.05 4.24 15.74
C SER A 54 19.93 5.00 14.42
N LEU A 55 21.02 5.64 13.97
CA LEU A 55 20.99 6.43 12.72
C LEU A 55 20.77 5.55 11.49
N PRO A 56 21.51 4.44 11.28
CA PRO A 56 21.22 3.52 10.18
C PRO A 56 19.79 2.98 10.20
N LEU A 57 19.27 2.57 11.36
CA LEU A 57 17.90 2.05 11.48
C LEU A 57 16.86 3.11 11.11
N LEU A 58 17.01 4.34 11.60
CA LEU A 58 16.11 5.45 11.29
C LEU A 58 16.15 5.83 9.79
N ASN A 59 17.34 5.77 9.17
CA ASN A 59 17.48 5.95 7.72
C ASN A 59 16.70 4.86 6.96
N THR A 60 16.88 3.59 7.34
CA THR A 60 16.21 2.43 6.74
C THR A 60 14.68 2.57 6.83
N ILE A 61 14.16 2.89 8.01
CA ILE A 61 12.72 3.11 8.22
C ILE A 61 12.22 4.28 7.37
N SER A 62 12.92 5.42 7.41
CA SER A 62 12.52 6.63 6.70
C SER A 62 12.47 6.41 5.19
N HIS A 63 13.45 5.71 4.63
CA HIS A 63 13.49 5.43 3.20
C HIS A 63 12.45 4.39 2.79
N GLY A 64 12.22 3.36 3.60
CA GLY A 64 11.13 2.40 3.37
C GLY A 64 9.76 3.09 3.31
N ILE A 65 9.48 4.02 4.24
CA ILE A 65 8.25 4.83 4.23
C ILE A 65 8.17 5.71 2.98
N GLU A 66 9.27 6.34 2.58
CA GLU A 66 9.32 7.15 1.37
C GLU A 66 8.90 6.36 0.13
N LEU A 67 9.47 5.16 -0.05
CA LEU A 67 9.16 4.27 -1.16
C LEU A 67 7.71 3.80 -1.13
N ALA A 68 7.19 3.46 0.04
CA ALA A 68 5.79 3.02 0.21
C ALA A 68 4.79 4.13 -0.15
N ILE A 69 5.06 5.38 0.29
CA ILE A 69 4.24 6.55 -0.06
C ILE A 69 4.26 6.76 -1.58
N LYS A 70 5.45 6.72 -2.19
CA LYS A 70 5.63 6.90 -3.64
C LYS A 70 4.89 5.86 -4.46
N GLU A 71 4.97 4.59 -4.06
CA GLU A 71 4.25 3.49 -4.70
C GLU A 71 2.73 3.69 -4.62
N ASN A 72 2.22 3.99 -3.43
CA ASN A 72 0.79 4.25 -3.22
C ASN A 72 0.29 5.46 -4.01
N MET A 73 1.06 6.55 -4.05
CA MET A 73 0.74 7.71 -4.87
C MET A 73 0.70 7.36 -6.36
N ALA A 74 1.64 6.55 -6.84
CA ALA A 74 1.65 6.10 -8.22
C ALA A 74 0.36 5.32 -8.55
N PHE A 75 -0.06 4.41 -7.67
CA PHE A 75 -1.34 3.69 -7.78
C PHE A 75 -2.54 4.65 -7.84
N PHE A 76 -2.72 5.53 -6.85
CA PHE A 76 -3.88 6.43 -6.81
C PHE A 76 -3.92 7.42 -7.98
N ASN A 77 -2.76 7.84 -8.50
CA ASN A 77 -2.69 8.76 -9.62
C ASN A 77 -3.19 8.14 -10.93
N GLN A 78 -3.12 6.82 -11.10
CA GLN A 78 -3.71 6.11 -12.25
C GLN A 78 -5.23 6.33 -12.36
N TYR A 79 -5.90 6.55 -11.23
CA TYR A 79 -7.36 6.68 -11.17
C TYR A 79 -7.85 8.11 -11.00
N SER A 80 -7.01 9.03 -10.51
CA SER A 80 -7.43 10.41 -10.23
C SER A 80 -7.33 11.39 -11.41
N GLU A 81 -6.62 11.05 -12.49
CA GLU A 81 -6.46 11.83 -13.74
C GLU A 81 -5.89 13.27 -13.58
N LYS A 82 -5.42 13.66 -12.39
CA LYS A 82 -4.82 14.98 -12.13
C LYS A 82 -3.40 14.88 -11.61
N GLU A 83 -2.46 15.46 -12.35
CA GLU A 83 -1.04 15.57 -11.99
C GLU A 83 -0.71 16.78 -11.08
N THR A 84 -1.71 17.59 -10.72
CA THR A 84 -1.44 18.80 -9.92
C THR A 84 -1.21 18.45 -8.46
N THR A 85 -0.05 18.83 -7.96
CA THR A 85 0.28 18.74 -6.53
C THR A 85 -0.11 20.05 -5.82
N THR A 86 -0.24 19.99 -4.50
CA THR A 86 -0.64 21.16 -3.70
C THR A 86 0.45 22.24 -3.56
N LYS A 87 1.74 21.86 -3.66
CA LYS A 87 2.89 22.75 -3.35
C LYS A 87 4.00 22.73 -4.40
N PHE A 88 4.15 21.64 -5.14
CA PHE A 88 5.20 21.50 -6.16
C PHE A 88 4.64 21.79 -7.55
N GLU A 89 5.52 22.22 -8.45
CA GLU A 89 5.17 22.52 -9.84
C GLU A 89 4.52 21.32 -10.55
N ASN A 90 4.96 20.11 -10.21
CA ASN A 90 4.42 18.85 -10.74
C ASN A 90 4.76 17.67 -9.82
N ILE A 91 4.13 16.52 -10.09
CA ILE A 91 4.34 15.28 -9.34
C ILE A 91 5.81 14.83 -9.36
N THR A 92 6.50 14.99 -10.49
CA THR A 92 7.92 14.60 -10.63
C THR A 92 8.82 15.36 -9.67
N ALA A 93 8.60 16.67 -9.48
CA ALA A 93 9.34 17.49 -8.54
C ALA A 93 9.11 17.03 -7.08
N LEU A 94 7.85 16.73 -6.73
CA LEU A 94 7.52 16.18 -5.41
C LEU A 94 8.20 14.82 -5.17
N MET A 95 8.16 13.91 -6.15
CA MET A 95 8.79 12.59 -6.06
C MET A 95 10.31 12.66 -5.89
N LYS A 96 10.95 13.75 -6.33
CA LYS A 96 12.40 13.99 -6.15
C LYS A 96 12.74 14.75 -4.87
N SER A 97 11.76 15.26 -4.12
CA SER A 97 12.02 16.14 -2.97
C SER A 97 12.56 15.42 -1.73
N HIS A 98 12.31 14.12 -1.61
CA HIS A 98 12.59 13.31 -0.40
C HIS A 98 11.96 13.88 0.90
N ASP A 99 11.02 14.82 0.79
CA ASP A 99 10.30 15.43 1.92
C ASP A 99 9.13 14.53 2.31
N LEU A 100 9.34 13.71 3.33
CA LEU A 100 8.34 12.76 3.82
C LEU A 100 7.04 13.44 4.26
N THR A 101 7.12 14.67 4.78
CA THR A 101 5.93 15.38 5.26
C THR A 101 5.07 15.83 4.08
N GLU A 102 5.69 16.38 3.04
CA GLU A 102 4.95 16.79 1.84
C GLU A 102 4.47 15.59 1.03
N LEU A 103 5.26 14.52 0.93
CA LEU A 103 4.85 13.25 0.32
C LEU A 103 3.62 12.67 1.02
N ALA A 104 3.60 12.61 2.35
CA ALA A 104 2.45 12.10 3.08
C ALA A 104 1.18 12.97 2.90
N LYS A 105 1.32 14.30 2.87
CA LYS A 105 0.18 15.18 2.57
C LYS A 105 -0.40 14.88 1.19
N GLU A 106 0.45 14.74 0.17
CA GLU A 106 -0.03 14.45 -1.18
C GLU A 106 -0.62 13.04 -1.29
N LEU A 107 -0.09 12.04 -0.57
CA LEU A 107 -0.71 10.71 -0.44
C LEU A 107 -2.17 10.81 0.04
N LYS A 108 -2.42 11.57 1.12
CA LYS A 108 -3.78 11.79 1.63
C LYS A 108 -4.66 12.49 0.61
N VAL A 109 -4.12 13.46 -0.12
CA VAL A 109 -4.85 14.15 -1.20
C VAL A 109 -5.20 13.18 -2.33
N ALA A 110 -4.26 12.38 -2.79
CA ALA A 110 -4.44 11.39 -3.85
C ALA A 110 -5.51 10.36 -3.48
N TYR A 111 -5.43 9.76 -2.28
CA TYR A 111 -6.45 8.85 -1.77
C TYR A 111 -7.84 9.49 -1.76
N ASN A 112 -7.97 10.69 -1.19
CA ASN A 112 -9.25 11.39 -1.11
C ASN A 112 -9.85 11.74 -2.48
N ARG A 113 -9.01 12.03 -3.48
CA ARG A 113 -9.46 12.27 -4.86
C ARG A 113 -10.07 11.01 -5.45
N VAL A 114 -9.36 9.88 -5.35
CA VAL A 114 -9.85 8.59 -5.87
C VAL A 114 -11.13 8.18 -5.14
N HIS A 115 -11.11 8.22 -3.80
CA HIS A 115 -12.27 7.92 -2.95
C HIS A 115 -13.52 8.69 -3.41
N LYS A 116 -13.41 10.02 -3.57
CA LYS A 116 -14.51 10.87 -4.02
C LYS A 116 -14.94 10.56 -5.46
N LYS A 117 -13.97 10.37 -6.37
CA LYS A 117 -14.25 10.13 -7.80
C LYS A 117 -15.00 8.82 -8.00
N LEU A 118 -14.57 7.77 -7.32
CA LEU A 118 -15.14 6.43 -7.43
C LEU A 118 -16.33 6.19 -6.50
N ARG A 119 -16.72 7.20 -5.70
CA ARG A 119 -17.84 7.13 -4.73
C ARG A 119 -17.68 5.93 -3.79
N VAL A 120 -16.45 5.71 -3.33
CA VAL A 120 -16.09 4.66 -2.37
C VAL A 120 -16.88 4.86 -1.08
N ASP A 121 -17.19 3.75 -0.39
CA ASP A 121 -17.86 3.76 0.91
C ASP A 121 -17.13 4.73 1.89
N PRO A 122 -17.86 5.65 2.57
CA PRO A 122 -17.29 6.52 3.59
C PRO A 122 -16.48 5.80 4.68
N ALA A 123 -16.86 4.58 5.06
CA ALA A 123 -16.17 3.79 6.08
C ALA A 123 -14.69 3.51 5.70
N GLU A 124 -14.39 3.31 4.41
CA GLU A 124 -13.01 3.09 3.93
C GLU A 124 -12.16 4.35 4.15
N LYS A 125 -12.75 5.53 4.02
CA LYS A 125 -12.05 6.80 4.28
C LYS A 125 -11.84 7.03 5.77
N GLU A 126 -12.78 6.63 6.61
CA GLU A 126 -12.61 6.69 8.06
C GLU A 126 -11.45 5.80 8.51
N LEU A 127 -11.41 4.56 8.04
CA LEU A 127 -10.33 3.62 8.34
C LEU A 127 -8.97 4.13 7.83
N PHE A 128 -8.91 4.63 6.59
CA PHE A 128 -7.70 5.27 6.07
C PHE A 128 -7.22 6.42 6.97
N ASN A 129 -8.12 7.31 7.42
CA ASN A 129 -7.73 8.43 8.26
C ASN A 129 -7.20 8.00 9.63
N GLN A 130 -7.74 6.92 10.22
CA GLN A 130 -7.23 6.36 11.48
C GLN A 130 -5.78 5.90 11.35
N TYR A 131 -5.48 5.12 10.31
CA TYR A 131 -4.12 4.66 10.04
C TYR A 131 -3.19 5.80 9.59
N PHE A 132 -3.71 6.78 8.84
CA PHE A 132 -2.94 7.94 8.40
C PHE A 132 -2.45 8.80 9.58
N GLN A 133 -3.21 8.90 10.68
CA GLN A 133 -2.76 9.56 11.90
C GLN A 133 -1.52 8.87 12.50
N LYS A 134 -1.39 7.55 12.34
CA LYS A 134 -0.20 6.80 12.79
C LYS A 134 1.02 7.16 11.94
N LEU A 135 0.84 7.33 10.63
CA LEU A 135 1.88 7.87 9.76
C LEU A 135 2.29 9.28 10.19
N GLU A 136 1.34 10.19 10.46
CA GLU A 136 1.67 11.54 10.94
C GLU A 136 2.46 11.51 12.27
N LYS A 137 2.11 10.60 13.18
CA LYS A 137 2.84 10.40 14.44
C LYS A 137 4.26 9.88 14.18
N LEU A 138 4.42 8.88 13.33
CA LEU A 138 5.71 8.34 12.94
C LEU A 138 6.61 9.39 12.28
N LEU A 139 6.07 10.21 11.38
CA LEU A 139 6.82 11.28 10.72
C LEU A 139 7.29 12.38 11.69
N LYS A 140 6.55 12.63 12.78
CA LYS A 140 7.02 13.53 13.86
C LYS A 140 8.23 12.94 14.58
N ILE A 141 8.25 11.63 14.82
CA ILE A 141 9.41 10.94 15.41
C ILE A 141 10.60 11.00 14.45
N LEU A 142 10.41 10.74 13.16
CA LEU A 142 11.49 10.73 12.17
C LEU A 142 12.03 12.13 11.85
N ASN A 143 11.22 13.18 11.93
CA ASN A 143 11.64 14.56 11.66
C ASN A 143 12.16 14.78 10.21
N ARG A 144 11.19 14.93 9.31
CA ARG A 144 11.19 15.60 7.98
C ARG A 144 11.98 15.03 6.79
N SER A 145 13.10 14.30 6.91
CA SER A 145 13.69 13.68 5.70
C SER A 145 14.61 12.49 5.98
N ALA A 146 14.55 11.46 5.12
CA ALA A 146 15.42 10.28 5.20
C ALA A 146 16.92 10.66 5.12
N GLU A 147 17.24 11.72 4.37
CA GLU A 147 18.61 12.23 4.24
C GLU A 147 19.22 12.67 5.58
N THR A 148 18.39 13.05 6.54
CA THR A 148 18.79 13.53 7.87
C THR A 148 19.59 12.47 8.65
N PHE A 149 19.38 11.19 8.36
CA PHE A 149 20.01 10.11 9.11
C PHE A 149 21.32 9.59 8.49
N ARG A 150 21.69 10.08 7.30
CA ARG A 150 22.90 9.63 6.59
C ARG A 150 24.17 10.33 7.04
N TYR A 151 24.07 11.57 7.50
CA TYR A 151 25.21 12.41 7.86
C TYR A 151 24.99 13.07 9.22
N SER A 152 26.07 13.29 9.96
CA SER A 152 26.02 13.98 11.26
C SER A 152 25.61 15.45 11.14
N HIS A 153 25.86 16.07 9.97
CA HIS A 153 25.58 17.47 9.70
C HIS A 153 24.88 17.65 8.35
N LYS A 154 23.98 18.65 8.29
CA LYS A 154 23.44 19.15 7.04
C LYS A 154 24.48 20.04 6.36
N ILE A 155 24.86 19.67 5.14
CA ILE A 155 25.82 20.41 4.33
C ILE A 155 25.05 21.28 3.32
N GLY A 156 25.46 22.53 3.16
CA GLY A 156 24.92 23.47 2.19
C GLY A 156 25.43 23.21 0.77
N LYS A 157 24.85 23.92 -0.21
CA LYS A 157 25.25 23.78 -1.63
C LYS A 157 26.72 24.14 -1.89
N THR A 158 27.30 24.95 -1.02
CA THR A 158 28.69 25.42 -1.05
C THR A 158 29.66 24.51 -0.29
N GLY A 159 29.16 23.44 0.36
CA GLY A 159 29.98 22.54 1.19
C GLY A 159 30.03 22.92 2.67
N ASP A 160 29.43 24.05 3.07
CA ASP A 160 29.45 24.52 4.45
C ASP A 160 28.51 23.73 5.37
N ILE A 161 28.90 23.53 6.63
CA ILE A 161 28.04 22.95 7.65
C ILE A 161 26.96 23.97 8.04
N ILE A 162 25.69 23.62 7.83
CA ILE A 162 24.55 24.48 8.18
C ILE A 162 24.14 24.22 9.64
N LYS A 163 23.93 22.96 10.00
CA LYS A 163 23.48 22.55 11.34
C LYS A 163 23.68 21.05 11.55
N PRO A 164 23.69 20.55 12.80
CA PRO A 164 23.56 19.12 13.06
C PRO A 164 22.28 18.56 12.41
N SER A 165 22.37 17.35 11.85
CA SER A 165 21.20 16.73 11.22
C SER A 165 20.14 16.37 12.27
N ILE A 166 20.59 15.94 13.46
CA ILE A 166 19.73 15.53 14.57
C ILE A 166 20.14 16.31 15.82
N ASP A 167 19.14 16.74 16.58
CA ASP A 167 19.34 17.33 17.89
C ASP A 167 20.01 16.31 18.83
N ARG A 168 21.12 16.71 19.46
CA ARG A 168 21.91 15.86 20.37
C ARG A 168 21.12 15.39 21.59
N THR A 169 20.05 16.09 21.96
CA THR A 169 19.19 15.74 23.09
C THR A 169 18.00 14.86 22.70
N LYS A 170 17.80 14.62 21.40
CA LYS A 170 16.68 13.83 20.91
C LYS A 170 16.81 12.38 21.36
N THR A 171 15.81 11.91 22.09
CA THR A 171 15.66 10.51 22.45
C THR A 171 14.49 9.93 21.67
N ILE A 172 14.61 8.68 21.22
CA ILE A 172 13.57 7.96 20.49
C ILE A 172 13.31 6.65 21.23
N ASP A 173 12.03 6.39 21.53
CA ASP A 173 11.59 5.08 21.99
C ASP A 173 11.50 4.14 20.79
N PHE A 174 12.45 3.20 20.68
CA PHE A 174 12.49 2.22 19.60
C PHE A 174 11.39 1.16 19.70
N LEU A 175 10.80 0.93 20.89
CA LEU A 175 9.65 0.05 21.03
C LEU A 175 8.40 0.72 20.45
N GLU A 176 8.16 1.99 20.79
CA GLU A 176 7.09 2.78 20.17
C GLU A 176 7.27 2.89 18.65
N LEU A 177 8.51 3.13 18.19
CA LEU A 177 8.84 3.22 16.77
C LEU A 177 8.47 1.93 16.02
N LYS A 178 8.78 0.76 16.60
CA LYS A 178 8.45 -0.56 16.03
C LYS A 178 6.94 -0.72 15.84
N GLU A 179 6.15 -0.44 16.88
CA GLU A 179 4.69 -0.60 16.81
C GLU A 179 4.07 0.37 15.80
N LEU A 180 4.52 1.63 15.77
CA LEU A 180 4.06 2.61 14.78
C LEU A 180 4.45 2.21 13.35
N TYR A 181 5.65 1.66 13.15
CA TYR A 181 6.07 1.19 11.83
C TYR A 181 5.16 0.06 11.32
N ARG A 182 4.78 -0.88 12.19
CA ARG A 182 3.83 -1.95 11.85
C ARG A 182 2.47 -1.40 11.46
N GLU A 183 1.90 -0.48 12.23
CA GLU A 183 0.61 0.13 11.90
C GLU A 183 0.66 0.94 10.59
N VAL A 184 1.79 1.60 10.32
CA VAL A 184 2.01 2.35 9.07
C VAL A 184 2.19 1.41 7.87
N ARG A 185 2.76 0.22 8.06
CA ARG A 185 2.76 -0.82 7.03
C ARG A 185 1.32 -1.20 6.66
N ASP A 186 0.46 -1.39 7.66
CA ASP A 186 -0.95 -1.74 7.44
C ASP A 186 -1.69 -0.64 6.66
N LEU A 187 -1.36 0.64 6.88
CA LEU A 187 -1.84 1.75 6.03
C LEU A 187 -1.48 1.54 4.56
N PHE A 188 -0.20 1.27 4.27
CA PHE A 188 0.31 1.23 2.90
C PHE A 188 -0.14 0.00 2.12
N ILE A 189 -0.43 -1.11 2.81
CA ILE A 189 -1.05 -2.31 2.21
C ILE A 189 -2.57 -2.13 2.12
N GLY A 190 -3.18 -1.59 3.16
CA GLY A 190 -4.63 -1.48 3.30
C GLY A 190 -5.26 -0.41 2.40
N ALA A 191 -4.61 0.74 2.23
CA ALA A 191 -5.16 1.85 1.45
C ALA A 191 -5.45 1.52 -0.03
N PRO A 192 -4.59 0.81 -0.79
CA PRO A 192 -4.93 0.40 -2.15
C PRO A 192 -5.97 -0.72 -2.14
N ASN A 193 -5.87 -1.68 -1.20
CA ASN A 193 -6.81 -2.80 -1.09
C ASN A 193 -8.23 -2.36 -0.74
N SER A 194 -8.40 -1.35 0.11
CA SER A 194 -9.72 -0.84 0.54
C SER A 194 -10.53 -0.26 -0.62
N ILE A 195 -9.85 0.25 -1.64
CA ILE A 195 -10.48 0.79 -2.84
C ILE A 195 -10.37 -0.14 -4.06
N GLY A 196 -9.69 -1.28 -3.91
CA GLY A 196 -9.38 -2.23 -5.00
C GLY A 196 -10.61 -2.62 -5.80
N ARG A 197 -11.68 -3.03 -5.12
CA ARG A 197 -12.97 -3.37 -5.75
C ARG A 197 -13.56 -2.26 -6.64
N TYR A 198 -13.29 -1.00 -6.34
CA TYR A 198 -13.76 0.15 -7.13
C TYR A 198 -12.82 0.44 -8.30
N THR A 199 -11.51 0.36 -8.08
CA THR A 199 -10.50 0.55 -9.13
C THR A 199 -10.55 -0.58 -10.17
N ASP A 200 -10.75 -1.82 -9.72
CA ASP A 200 -10.90 -2.98 -10.60
C ASP A 200 -12.16 -2.86 -11.45
N PHE A 201 -13.24 -2.28 -10.91
CA PHE A 201 -14.44 -1.99 -11.69
C PHE A 201 -14.18 -0.92 -12.76
N VAL A 202 -13.41 0.12 -12.46
CA VAL A 202 -13.00 1.12 -13.45
C VAL A 202 -12.19 0.47 -14.58
N ASP A 203 -11.27 -0.42 -14.24
CA ASP A 203 -10.45 -1.10 -15.25
C ASP A 203 -11.26 -2.12 -16.06
N TYR A 204 -12.21 -2.81 -15.43
CA TYR A 204 -13.21 -3.62 -16.12
C TYR A 204 -14.04 -2.77 -17.12
N GLN A 205 -14.55 -1.60 -16.71
CA GLN A 205 -15.29 -0.72 -17.63
C GLN A 205 -14.46 -0.21 -18.81
N LYS A 206 -13.15 0.00 -18.62
CA LYS A 206 -12.25 0.37 -19.73
C LYS A 206 -12.08 -0.77 -20.72
N ALA A 207 -11.99 -2.00 -20.23
CA ALA A 207 -11.91 -3.20 -21.08
C ALA A 207 -13.25 -3.52 -21.77
N HIS A 208 -14.38 -3.10 -21.18
CA HIS A 208 -15.74 -3.40 -21.63
C HIS A 208 -16.61 -2.13 -21.80
N PRO A 209 -16.40 -1.32 -22.85
CA PRO A 209 -17.13 -0.06 -23.05
C PRO A 209 -18.65 -0.21 -23.23
N GLU A 210 -19.13 -1.41 -23.59
CA GLU A 210 -20.54 -1.80 -23.62
C GLU A 210 -21.17 -1.82 -22.22
N PHE A 211 -20.36 -2.02 -21.19
CA PHE A 211 -20.78 -2.07 -19.80
C PHE A 211 -20.91 -0.65 -19.21
N LYS A 212 -22.03 0.01 -19.50
CA LYS A 212 -22.35 1.38 -19.04
C LYS A 212 -23.36 1.45 -17.89
N ARG A 213 -23.79 0.33 -17.32
CA ARG A 213 -24.88 0.29 -16.31
C ARG A 213 -24.35 0.19 -14.88
N GLY A 214 -24.94 0.98 -13.98
CA GLY A 214 -24.73 0.93 -12.52
C GLY A 214 -23.65 1.88 -11.96
N LYS A 215 -23.78 2.29 -10.69
CA LYS A 215 -22.59 2.44 -9.83
C LYS A 215 -22.11 1.04 -9.51
N GLY A 216 -20.83 0.77 -9.68
CA GLY A 216 -20.31 -0.56 -9.45
C GLY A 216 -18.99 -0.55 -8.70
N TYR A 217 -18.86 -1.59 -7.91
CA TYR A 217 -17.60 -2.14 -7.48
C TYR A 217 -17.68 -3.65 -7.75
N LEU A 218 -16.54 -4.28 -8.00
CA LEU A 218 -16.48 -5.73 -8.14
C LEU A 218 -16.60 -6.35 -6.75
N ARG A 219 -17.67 -7.11 -6.50
CA ARG A 219 -17.80 -7.93 -5.30
C ARG A 219 -16.81 -9.09 -5.33
N LEU A 220 -16.61 -9.63 -6.53
CA LEU A 220 -15.72 -10.77 -6.77
C LEU A 220 -15.20 -10.73 -8.20
N GLN A 221 -13.92 -11.06 -8.35
CA GLN A 221 -13.17 -11.02 -9.61
C GLN A 221 -12.60 -12.40 -9.92
N ARG A 222 -12.66 -12.79 -11.21
CA ARG A 222 -11.86 -13.88 -11.81
C ARG A 222 -11.98 -15.24 -11.14
N LEU A 223 -13.23 -15.63 -10.89
CA LEU A 223 -13.55 -17.01 -10.55
C LEU A 223 -13.58 -17.85 -11.83
N HIS A 224 -12.85 -18.96 -11.88
CA HIS A 224 -12.79 -19.79 -13.08
C HIS A 224 -14.18 -20.18 -13.59
N TYR A 225 -14.48 -19.80 -14.83
CA TYR A 225 -15.76 -20.06 -15.46
C TYR A 225 -15.82 -21.51 -15.92
N THR A 226 -16.78 -22.23 -15.35
CA THR A 226 -17.37 -23.43 -15.94
C THR A 226 -18.87 -23.30 -15.77
N ASP A 227 -19.66 -23.76 -16.75
CA ASP A 227 -21.12 -23.67 -16.68
C ASP A 227 -21.66 -24.26 -15.37
N TRP A 228 -21.08 -25.38 -14.92
CA TRP A 228 -21.44 -25.99 -13.65
C TRP A 228 -21.19 -25.07 -12.46
N TYR A 229 -20.01 -24.45 -12.37
CA TYR A 229 -19.67 -23.59 -11.24
C TYR A 229 -20.47 -22.28 -11.25
N PHE A 230 -20.73 -21.71 -12.43
CA PHE A 230 -21.60 -20.53 -12.54
C PHE A 230 -23.02 -20.82 -12.05
N ASN A 231 -23.59 -21.95 -12.46
CA ASN A 231 -24.92 -22.37 -12.00
C ASN A 231 -24.93 -22.68 -10.49
N ASP A 232 -23.88 -23.30 -9.96
CA ASP A 232 -23.76 -23.56 -8.53
C ASP A 232 -23.66 -22.26 -7.71
N LEU A 233 -22.92 -21.27 -8.20
CA LEU A 233 -22.86 -19.94 -7.61
C LEU A 233 -24.23 -19.26 -7.58
N LEU A 234 -24.97 -19.29 -8.70
CA LEU A 234 -26.33 -18.74 -8.77
C LEU A 234 -27.29 -19.45 -7.80
N ARG A 235 -27.21 -20.78 -7.73
CA ARG A 235 -27.99 -21.58 -6.78
C ARG A 235 -27.64 -21.22 -5.34
N THR A 236 -26.36 -21.07 -5.02
CA THR A 236 -25.88 -20.70 -3.68
C THR A 236 -26.45 -19.35 -3.25
N VAL A 237 -26.45 -18.34 -4.13
CA VAL A 237 -27.01 -17.02 -3.77
C VAL A 237 -28.52 -17.03 -3.58
N GLU A 238 -29.26 -17.81 -4.37
CA GLU A 238 -30.71 -17.98 -4.20
C GLU A 238 -31.07 -18.80 -2.93
N GLU A 239 -30.43 -19.95 -2.75
CA GLU A 239 -30.80 -20.96 -1.75
C GLU A 239 -30.21 -20.66 -0.37
N GLU A 240 -28.93 -20.27 -0.30
CA GLU A 240 -28.23 -20.05 0.98
C GLU A 240 -28.34 -18.61 1.43
N TYR A 241 -27.99 -17.66 0.55
CA TYR A 241 -28.00 -16.23 0.87
C TYR A 241 -29.38 -15.57 0.72
N LYS A 242 -30.38 -16.29 0.19
CA LYS A 242 -31.75 -15.82 0.00
C LYS A 242 -31.86 -14.56 -0.87
N TRP A 243 -30.93 -14.40 -1.82
CA TRP A 243 -30.97 -13.29 -2.78
C TRP A 243 -32.17 -13.44 -3.72
N LYS A 244 -32.85 -12.34 -4.01
CA LYS A 244 -34.07 -12.36 -4.84
C LYS A 244 -33.70 -12.07 -6.28
N LYS A 245 -33.98 -13.00 -7.19
CA LYS A 245 -33.82 -12.78 -8.62
C LYS A 245 -34.74 -11.64 -9.10
N ILE A 246 -34.15 -10.62 -9.71
CA ILE A 246 -34.87 -9.48 -10.29
C ILE A 246 -35.07 -9.69 -11.79
N ARG A 247 -34.01 -10.13 -12.49
CA ARG A 247 -34.00 -10.48 -13.91
C ARG A 247 -32.92 -11.52 -14.18
N GLU A 248 -32.75 -11.88 -15.44
CA GLU A 248 -31.67 -12.77 -15.86
C GLU A 248 -30.31 -12.28 -15.33
N PHE A 249 -29.65 -13.15 -14.57
CA PHE A 249 -28.37 -12.93 -13.87
C PHE A 249 -28.30 -11.72 -12.93
N VAL A 250 -29.42 -11.11 -12.53
CA VAL A 250 -29.44 -10.00 -11.58
C VAL A 250 -30.24 -10.35 -10.35
N TYR A 251 -29.61 -10.15 -9.19
CA TYR A 251 -30.11 -10.56 -7.89
C TYR A 251 -30.07 -9.40 -6.89
N PHE A 252 -31.06 -9.34 -6.02
CA PHE A 252 -31.11 -8.39 -4.90
C PHE A 252 -30.62 -9.08 -3.63
N ASP A 253 -29.61 -8.50 -3.00
CA ASP A 253 -29.12 -8.89 -1.69
C ASP A 253 -29.92 -8.16 -0.60
N PRO A 254 -30.73 -8.88 0.22
CA PRO A 254 -31.53 -8.26 1.27
C PRO A 254 -30.69 -7.67 2.42
N GLU A 255 -29.46 -8.16 2.62
CA GLU A 255 -28.59 -7.71 3.71
C GLU A 255 -27.96 -6.35 3.38
N THR A 256 -27.30 -6.26 2.23
CA THR A 256 -26.67 -5.01 1.76
C THR A 256 -27.66 -4.04 1.12
N LYS A 257 -28.85 -4.53 0.73
CA LYS A 257 -29.88 -3.79 -0.03
C LYS A 257 -29.42 -3.33 -1.41
N GLU A 258 -28.50 -4.07 -2.01
CA GLU A 258 -27.92 -3.79 -3.33
C GLU A 258 -28.38 -4.82 -4.39
N ASN A 259 -28.29 -4.44 -5.66
CA ASN A 259 -28.46 -5.37 -6.77
C ASN A 259 -27.08 -5.83 -7.25
N TYR A 260 -26.96 -7.09 -7.62
CA TYR A 260 -25.75 -7.69 -8.14
C TYR A 260 -26.01 -8.37 -9.48
N GLU A 261 -25.22 -8.03 -10.49
CA GLU A 261 -25.21 -8.64 -11.81
C GLU A 261 -24.07 -9.65 -11.90
N PHE A 262 -24.40 -10.89 -12.26
CA PHE A 262 -23.46 -11.98 -12.50
C PHE A 262 -23.18 -12.04 -14.00
N THR A 263 -21.93 -11.84 -14.37
CA THR A 263 -21.50 -11.95 -15.77
C THR A 263 -20.27 -12.84 -15.84
N HIS A 264 -20.02 -13.42 -17.00
CA HIS A 264 -18.78 -14.12 -17.27
C HIS A 264 -18.13 -13.50 -18.50
N TRP A 265 -16.81 -13.40 -18.47
CA TRP A 265 -16.01 -12.96 -19.59
C TRP A 265 -14.76 -13.84 -19.66
N ASP A 266 -14.40 -14.22 -20.88
CA ASP A 266 -13.42 -15.28 -21.14
C ASP A 266 -13.71 -16.53 -20.30
N ASN A 267 -12.81 -16.85 -19.38
CA ASN A 267 -12.89 -18.00 -18.47
C ASN A 267 -13.07 -17.55 -17.01
N ASP A 268 -13.67 -16.38 -16.79
CA ASP A 268 -13.76 -15.74 -15.49
C ASP A 268 -15.19 -15.22 -15.20
N ILE A 269 -15.67 -15.42 -13.97
CA ILE A 269 -16.94 -14.91 -13.44
C ILE A 269 -16.68 -13.60 -12.71
N TYR A 270 -17.55 -12.62 -12.93
CA TYR A 270 -17.58 -11.31 -12.30
C TYR A 270 -18.92 -11.08 -11.61
N VAL A 271 -18.86 -10.60 -10.37
CA VAL A 271 -20.06 -10.20 -9.60
C VAL A 271 -20.00 -8.70 -9.39
N ILE A 272 -20.92 -7.99 -10.01
CA ILE A 272 -20.88 -6.52 -10.13
C ILE A 272 -22.05 -5.94 -9.35
N ALA A 273 -21.77 -5.07 -8.37
CA ALA A 273 -22.83 -4.27 -7.77
C ALA A 273 -23.39 -3.31 -8.83
N VAL A 274 -24.71 -3.24 -8.99
CA VAL A 274 -25.37 -2.37 -9.96
C VAL A 274 -26.40 -1.50 -9.25
N ASP A 275 -26.42 -0.19 -9.56
CA ASP A 275 -27.49 0.70 -9.11
C ASP A 275 -28.86 0.22 -9.69
N ARG A 276 -29.94 0.53 -8.95
CA ARG A 276 -31.32 0.28 -9.37
C ARG A 276 -31.71 0.99 -10.67
#